data_AF-A0A3D2S0P4-F1
#
_entry.id   AF-A0A3D2S0P4-F1
#
_cell.length_a   1.000
_cell.length_b   1.000
_cell.length_c   1.000
_cell.angle_alpha   90.00
_cell.angle_beta   90.00
_cell.angle_gamma   90.00
#
_symmetry.space_group_name_H-M   'P 1'
#
loop_
_entity.id
_entity.type
_entity.pdbx_description
1 polymer ?
#
loop_
_entity_poly.entity_id
_entity_poly.type
_entity_poly.pdbx_seq_one_letter_code
_entity_poly.pdbx_strand_id
1 'polypeptide(L)'
;MNKNSILQKDHETVIGKIIYLSEKKDRKGQERGREYFIINKHSNGHRKIVAHCEIDDRPAVMRDITYSLDQNWLPLDCFVRISVDDKFMGTGWFNFGDDFAECEVVTTPEGRLRKKIQTDGRLKTFQNHAIACDAWHLRLYDRTKNNGPQNIGEMVLSSPDHRGATGPMLFSITATIDFLGEETITVKAGTFEAL
;
A
#
# COMPACT_ATOMS: atom_id res chain seq x y z
N MET A 1 15.21 28.42 -6.21
CA MET A 1 13.92 28.69 -6.89
C MET A 1 14.12 29.84 -7.85
N ASN A 2 13.83 29.63 -9.14
CA ASN A 2 13.95 30.67 -10.16
C ASN A 2 12.79 31.67 -9.98
N LYS A 3 13.08 32.90 -9.55
CA LYS A 3 12.06 33.95 -9.24
C LYS A 3 11.23 34.39 -10.45
N ASN A 4 11.56 33.91 -11.66
CA ASN A 4 10.88 34.24 -12.91
C ASN A 4 9.93 33.13 -13.42
N SER A 5 9.71 32.04 -12.67
CA SER A 5 8.72 31.03 -13.04
C SER A 5 7.33 31.45 -12.62
N ILE A 6 6.41 31.65 -13.58
CA ILE A 6 4.97 31.82 -13.33
C ILE A 6 4.28 30.52 -12.87
N LEU A 7 5.00 29.38 -12.95
CA LEU A 7 4.51 28.07 -12.52
C LEU A 7 5.07 27.73 -11.12
N GLN A 8 4.18 27.42 -10.18
CA GLN A 8 4.51 26.88 -8.87
C GLN A 8 4.30 25.36 -8.89
N LYS A 9 5.39 24.61 -9.10
CA LYS A 9 5.39 23.15 -8.99
C LYS A 9 6.28 22.74 -7.82
N ASP A 10 5.69 22.70 -6.63
CA ASP A 10 6.41 22.41 -5.38
C ASP A 10 6.57 20.91 -5.10
N HIS A 11 5.91 20.05 -5.88
CA HIS A 11 5.91 18.60 -5.67
C HIS A 11 6.57 17.84 -6.83
N GLU A 12 7.16 16.71 -6.49
CA GLU A 12 7.67 15.72 -7.44
C GLU A 12 6.60 14.65 -7.65
N THR A 13 6.35 14.27 -8.91
CA THR A 13 5.36 13.24 -9.27
C THR A 13 6.04 12.10 -9.99
N VAL A 14 5.75 10.88 -9.55
CA VAL A 14 6.10 9.63 -10.23
C VAL A 14 4.82 8.92 -10.61
N ILE A 15 4.73 8.49 -11.87
CA ILE A 15 3.60 7.69 -12.38
C ILE A 15 4.16 6.37 -12.85
N GLY A 16 3.50 5.26 -12.52
CA GLY A 16 3.98 3.94 -12.89
C GLY A 16 2.88 2.90 -13.06
N LYS A 17 3.30 1.75 -13.59
CA LYS A 17 2.47 0.56 -13.76
C LYS A 17 3.24 -0.67 -13.27
N ILE A 18 2.59 -1.50 -12.45
CA ILE A 18 3.06 -2.82 -12.05
C ILE A 18 2.21 -3.86 -12.79
N ILE A 19 2.83 -4.90 -13.33
CA ILE A 19 2.15 -6.03 -13.97
C ILE A 19 2.36 -7.26 -13.08
N TYR A 20 1.27 -7.93 -12.70
CA TYR A 20 1.33 -9.16 -11.93
C TYR A 20 1.47 -10.32 -12.89
N LEU A 21 2.56 -11.08 -12.78
CA LEU A 21 2.81 -12.25 -13.60
C LEU A 21 2.44 -13.53 -12.85
N SER A 22 1.96 -14.54 -13.57
CA SER A 22 1.63 -15.83 -13.00
C SER A 22 2.84 -16.77 -12.99
N GLU A 23 3.03 -17.52 -11.91
CA GLU A 23 4.01 -18.62 -11.82
C GLU A 23 3.38 -20.02 -12.00
N LYS A 24 2.08 -20.08 -12.33
CA LYS A 24 1.37 -21.35 -12.56
C LYS A 24 1.86 -21.98 -13.87
N LYS A 25 2.05 -23.31 -13.86
CA LYS A 25 2.67 -24.06 -14.97
C LYS A 25 2.00 -23.83 -16.33
N ASP A 26 0.68 -23.73 -16.36
CA ASP A 26 -0.18 -23.59 -17.55
C ASP A 26 -0.20 -22.18 -18.14
N ARG A 27 0.23 -21.16 -17.39
CA ARG A 27 0.20 -19.76 -17.82
C ARG A 27 1.36 -18.93 -17.27
N LYS A 28 2.54 -19.56 -17.15
CA LYS A 28 3.73 -18.92 -16.60
C LYS A 28 4.08 -17.66 -17.39
N GLY A 29 4.35 -16.56 -16.69
CA GLY A 29 4.68 -15.27 -17.28
C GLY A 29 3.51 -14.53 -17.94
N GLN A 30 2.29 -15.09 -17.90
CA GLN A 30 1.10 -14.36 -18.34
C GLN A 30 0.64 -13.37 -17.28
N GLU A 31 0.08 -12.26 -17.73
CA GLU A 31 -0.52 -11.25 -16.87
C GLU A 31 -1.74 -11.84 -16.13
N ARG A 32 -1.82 -11.59 -14.83
CA ARG A 32 -2.92 -12.00 -13.96
C ARG A 32 -3.54 -10.83 -13.20
N GLY A 33 -3.17 -9.61 -13.58
CA GLY A 33 -3.53 -8.37 -12.94
C GLY A 33 -2.48 -7.28 -13.14
N ARG A 34 -2.81 -6.06 -12.71
CA ARG A 34 -1.93 -4.89 -12.79
C ARG A 34 -2.27 -3.88 -11.71
N GLU A 35 -1.39 -2.90 -11.56
CA GLU A 35 -1.65 -1.71 -10.78
C GLU A 35 -1.12 -0.48 -11.50
N TYR A 36 -1.92 0.58 -11.54
CA TYR A 36 -1.50 1.90 -12.01
C TYR A 36 -1.40 2.81 -10.79
N PHE A 37 -0.32 3.56 -10.65
CA PHE A 37 -0.13 4.42 -9.50
C PHE A 37 0.42 5.79 -9.85
N ILE A 38 0.11 6.76 -8.98
CA ILE A 38 0.67 8.10 -8.99
C ILE A 38 1.16 8.39 -7.57
N ILE A 39 2.47 8.59 -7.42
CA ILE A 39 3.11 9.02 -6.17
C ILE A 39 3.45 10.50 -6.28
N ASN A 40 3.08 11.28 -5.28
CA ASN A 40 3.49 12.67 -5.12
C ASN A 40 4.31 12.83 -3.85
N LYS A 41 5.48 13.45 -3.96
CA LYS A 41 6.29 13.90 -2.84
C LYS A 41 6.19 15.42 -2.77
N HIS A 42 5.60 15.91 -1.69
CA HIS A 42 5.39 17.33 -1.45
C HIS A 42 6.68 17.99 -0.93
N SER A 43 6.78 19.32 -1.07
CA SER A 43 7.96 20.10 -0.65
C SER A 43 8.26 20.01 0.85
N ASN A 44 7.23 19.79 1.68
CA ASN A 44 7.36 19.57 3.12
C ASN A 44 7.73 18.12 3.49
N GLY A 45 7.98 17.26 2.50
CA GLY A 45 8.34 15.86 2.70
C GLY A 45 7.15 14.89 2.79
N HIS A 46 5.90 15.38 2.86
CA HIS A 46 4.73 14.50 2.85
C HIS A 46 4.66 13.72 1.54
N ARG A 47 4.03 12.55 1.59
CA ARG A 47 3.84 11.69 0.41
C ARG A 47 2.38 11.30 0.27
N LYS A 48 1.92 11.23 -0.97
CA LYS A 48 0.61 10.72 -1.34
C LYS A 48 0.78 9.70 -2.45
N ILE A 49 0.08 8.59 -2.38
CA ILE A 49 -0.12 7.67 -3.51
C ILE A 49 -1.61 7.52 -3.81
N VAL A 50 -1.94 7.48 -5.10
CA VAL A 50 -3.21 6.96 -5.60
C VAL A 50 -2.88 5.73 -6.41
N ALA A 51 -3.60 4.64 -6.22
CA ALA A 51 -3.42 3.43 -7.01
C ALA A 51 -4.75 2.80 -7.43
N HIS A 52 -4.79 2.28 -8.65
CA HIS A 52 -5.85 1.46 -9.21
C HIS A 52 -5.29 0.06 -9.46
N CYS A 53 -5.76 -0.91 -8.68
CA CYS A 53 -5.27 -2.28 -8.66
C CYS A 53 -6.32 -3.22 -9.24
N GLU A 54 -5.89 -4.16 -10.07
CA GLU A 54 -6.72 -5.18 -10.70
C GLU A 54 -6.08 -6.56 -10.52
N ILE A 55 -6.87 -7.54 -10.10
CA ILE A 55 -6.52 -8.96 -10.08
C ILE A 55 -7.55 -9.70 -10.93
N ASP A 56 -7.08 -10.38 -11.98
CA ASP A 56 -7.96 -11.08 -12.93
C ASP A 56 -8.35 -12.49 -12.47
N ASP A 57 -7.55 -13.06 -11.58
CA ASP A 57 -7.84 -14.38 -11.02
C ASP A 57 -9.14 -14.37 -10.25
N ARG A 58 -10.03 -15.32 -10.56
CA ARG A 58 -11.32 -15.42 -9.91
C ARG A 58 -11.20 -15.76 -8.41
N PRO A 59 -12.02 -15.12 -7.54
CA PRO A 59 -12.86 -13.95 -7.83
C PRO A 59 -12.02 -12.72 -8.18
N ALA A 60 -12.39 -12.03 -9.26
CA ALA A 60 -11.64 -10.87 -9.74
C ALA A 60 -11.74 -9.74 -8.70
N VAL A 61 -10.68 -8.97 -8.53
CA VAL A 61 -10.63 -7.88 -7.54
C VAL A 61 -10.24 -6.60 -8.23
N MET A 62 -10.98 -5.54 -7.99
CA MET A 62 -10.63 -4.18 -8.40
C MET A 62 -10.61 -3.30 -7.16
N ARG A 63 -9.51 -2.57 -6.95
CA ARG A 63 -9.33 -1.70 -5.80
C ARG A 63 -8.79 -0.35 -6.21
N ASP A 64 -9.39 0.71 -5.68
CA ASP A 64 -8.86 2.07 -5.76
C ASP A 64 -8.44 2.50 -4.36
N ILE A 65 -7.24 3.08 -4.23
CA ILE A 65 -6.76 3.65 -2.99
C ILE A 65 -6.28 5.09 -3.16
N THR A 66 -6.38 5.85 -2.08
CA THR A 66 -5.60 7.07 -1.86
C THR A 66 -4.97 6.96 -0.49
N TYR A 67 -3.65 7.09 -0.37
CA TYR A 67 -2.92 6.89 0.87
C TYR A 67 -1.91 8.01 1.10
N SER A 68 -1.91 8.57 2.31
CA SER A 68 -1.09 9.71 2.71
C SER A 68 -0.13 9.32 3.83
N LEU A 69 1.11 9.81 3.72
CA LEU A 69 2.17 9.70 4.71
C LEU A 69 2.73 11.09 5.05
N ASP A 70 3.16 11.26 6.29
CA ASP A 70 3.90 12.45 6.71
C ASP A 70 5.36 12.45 6.19
N GLN A 71 6.12 13.47 6.57
CA GLN A 71 7.53 13.61 6.21
C GLN A 71 8.43 12.48 6.75
N ASN A 72 8.01 11.86 7.85
CA ASN A 72 8.69 10.75 8.54
C ASN A 72 8.19 9.37 8.06
N TRP A 73 7.39 9.34 6.98
CA TRP A 73 6.74 8.15 6.44
C TRP A 73 5.71 7.50 7.38
N LEU A 74 5.12 8.24 8.31
CA LEU A 74 4.08 7.69 9.18
C LEU A 74 2.70 7.84 8.50
N PRO A 75 1.82 6.82 8.57
CA PRO A 75 0.47 6.88 8.03
C PRO A 75 -0.29 8.10 8.56
N LEU A 76 -0.97 8.83 7.68
CA LEU A 76 -1.90 9.91 8.04
C LEU A 76 -3.34 9.44 7.86
N ASP A 77 -3.71 9.11 6.63
CA ASP A 77 -5.05 8.67 6.25
C ASP A 77 -5.01 7.78 5.00
N CYS A 78 -6.06 6.99 4.79
CA CYS A 78 -6.26 6.22 3.57
C CYS A 78 -7.74 6.15 3.18
N PHE A 79 -8.03 6.24 1.88
CA PHE A 79 -9.31 5.85 1.31
C PHE A 79 -9.14 4.57 0.51
N VAL A 80 -10.08 3.64 0.64
CA VAL A 80 -10.15 2.39 -0.13
C VAL A 80 -11.54 2.22 -0.70
N ARG A 81 -11.65 1.88 -1.98
CA ARG A 81 -12.86 1.37 -2.63
C ARG A 81 -12.54 0.02 -3.27
N ILE A 82 -13.41 -0.97 -3.09
CA ILE A 82 -13.18 -2.32 -3.60
C ILE A 82 -14.43 -2.91 -4.23
N SER A 83 -14.21 -3.56 -5.37
CA SER A 83 -15.16 -4.45 -6.04
C SER A 83 -14.58 -5.86 -6.11
N VAL A 84 -15.43 -6.87 -5.92
CA VAL A 84 -15.08 -8.29 -6.05
C VAL A 84 -16.08 -8.95 -6.99
N ASP A 85 -15.58 -9.64 -8.01
CA ASP A 85 -16.36 -10.15 -9.15
C ASP A 85 -17.30 -9.09 -9.74
N ASP A 86 -16.75 -7.91 -10.03
CA ASP A 86 -17.46 -6.74 -10.58
C ASP A 86 -18.66 -6.25 -9.75
N LYS A 87 -18.72 -6.63 -8.48
CA LYS A 87 -19.73 -6.17 -7.54
C LYS A 87 -19.09 -5.33 -6.46
N PHE A 88 -19.79 -4.26 -6.06
CA PHE A 88 -19.40 -3.48 -4.91
C PHE A 88 -19.19 -4.39 -3.69
N MET A 89 -18.02 -4.32 -3.09
CA MET A 89 -17.67 -5.05 -1.88
C MET A 89 -17.53 -4.11 -0.69
N GLY A 90 -16.99 -2.91 -0.91
CA GLY A 90 -17.05 -1.86 0.08
C GLY A 90 -16.24 -0.61 -0.25
N THR A 91 -16.35 0.36 0.65
CA THR A 91 -15.58 1.60 0.64
C THR A 91 -15.25 2.00 2.07
N GLY A 92 -14.10 2.63 2.31
CA GLY A 92 -13.67 2.99 3.66
C GLY A 92 -12.72 4.17 3.68
N TRP A 93 -12.89 5.03 4.67
CA TRP A 93 -11.91 6.02 5.09
C TRP A 93 -11.24 5.53 6.37
N PHE A 94 -9.92 5.66 6.43
CA PHE A 94 -9.05 5.26 7.53
C PHE A 94 -8.24 6.47 7.98
N ASN A 95 -8.05 6.61 9.29
CA ASN A 95 -7.32 7.71 9.91
C ASN A 95 -6.42 7.19 11.04
N PHE A 96 -5.21 7.75 11.14
CA PHE A 96 -4.18 7.28 12.06
C PHE A 96 -3.71 8.41 12.98
N GLY A 97 -3.96 8.23 14.28
CA GLY A 97 -3.57 9.14 15.35
C GLY A 97 -2.29 8.71 16.06
N ASP A 98 -1.97 9.38 17.16
CA ASP A 98 -0.74 9.12 17.93
C ASP A 98 -0.71 7.74 18.57
N ASP A 99 -1.87 7.18 18.88
CA ASP A 99 -2.02 5.90 19.56
C ASP A 99 -3.31 5.16 19.13
N PHE A 100 -3.85 5.50 17.95
CA PHE A 100 -5.04 4.86 17.43
C PHE A 100 -5.06 4.73 15.91
N ALA A 101 -5.86 3.78 15.44
CA ALA A 101 -6.37 3.72 14.09
C ALA A 101 -7.90 3.69 14.10
N GLU A 102 -8.55 4.45 13.24
CA GLU A 102 -10.01 4.45 13.11
C GLU A 102 -10.45 4.39 11.65
N CYS A 103 -11.68 3.92 11.42
CA CYS A 103 -12.29 3.90 10.12
C CYS A 103 -13.79 4.18 10.14
N GLU A 104 -14.27 4.75 9.04
CA GLU A 104 -15.68 4.85 8.66
C GLU A 104 -15.82 4.09 7.35
N VAL A 105 -16.62 3.01 7.34
CA VAL A 105 -16.71 2.08 6.21
C VAL A 105 -18.17 1.82 5.84
N VAL A 106 -18.39 1.51 4.57
CA VAL A 106 -19.63 0.91 4.06
C VAL A 106 -19.24 -0.33 3.28
N THR A 107 -19.68 -1.50 3.73
CA THR A 107 -19.37 -2.78 3.09
C THR A 107 -20.66 -3.52 2.75
N THR A 108 -20.57 -4.46 1.81
CA THR A 108 -21.71 -5.31 1.46
C THR A 108 -22.16 -6.21 2.63
N PRO A 109 -21.26 -6.84 3.41
CA PRO A 109 -21.69 -7.69 4.53
C PRO A 109 -22.11 -6.93 5.81
N GLU A 110 -21.44 -5.83 6.15
CA GLU A 110 -21.65 -5.12 7.44
C GLU A 110 -22.50 -3.85 7.33
N GLY A 111 -22.79 -3.36 6.11
CA GLY A 111 -23.43 -2.06 5.93
C GLY A 111 -22.49 -0.92 6.35
N ARG A 112 -23.04 0.16 6.92
CA ARG A 112 -22.23 1.27 7.43
C ARG A 112 -21.73 0.98 8.83
N LEU A 113 -20.42 1.12 9.07
CA LEU A 113 -19.81 0.90 10.36
C LEU A 113 -18.71 1.94 10.66
N ARG A 114 -18.56 2.26 11.94
CA ARG A 114 -17.44 3.01 12.49
C ARG A 114 -16.65 2.10 13.44
N LYS A 115 -15.34 2.05 13.31
CA LYS A 115 -14.45 1.29 14.21
C LYS A 115 -13.27 2.15 14.63
N LYS A 116 -12.84 2.01 15.88
CA LYS A 116 -11.58 2.55 16.39
C LYS A 116 -10.86 1.47 17.18
N ILE A 117 -9.56 1.34 16.98
CA ILE A 117 -8.68 0.45 17.74
C ILE A 117 -7.55 1.28 18.35
N GLN A 118 -7.11 0.88 19.54
CA GLN A 118 -5.90 1.39 20.17
C GLN A 118 -4.69 0.74 19.48
N THR A 119 -3.66 1.52 19.18
CA THR A 119 -2.37 1.04 18.68
C THR A 119 -1.28 1.21 19.73
N ASP A 120 -0.18 0.49 19.59
CA ASP A 120 1.01 0.63 20.44
C ASP A 120 1.81 1.88 20.04
N GLY A 121 1.26 3.04 20.39
CA GLY A 121 1.75 4.34 19.93
C GLY A 121 1.53 4.57 18.44
N ARG A 122 2.38 5.42 17.84
CA ARG A 122 2.17 5.90 16.47
C ARG A 122 2.40 4.77 15.49
N LEU A 123 1.36 4.41 14.74
CA LEU A 123 1.43 3.32 13.78
C LEU A 123 2.56 3.58 12.78
N LYS A 124 3.47 2.62 12.62
CA LYS A 124 4.61 2.76 11.70
C LYS A 124 4.21 2.53 10.26
N THR A 125 3.22 1.69 10.01
CA THR A 125 2.81 1.37 8.64
C THR A 125 1.39 0.83 8.55
N PHE A 126 0.73 1.08 7.42
CA PHE A 126 -0.62 0.61 7.12
C PHE A 126 -0.65 -0.12 5.78
N GLN A 127 -1.30 -1.28 5.76
CA GLN A 127 -1.42 -2.11 4.58
C GLN A 127 -2.80 -1.94 3.92
N ASN A 128 -2.81 -1.19 2.81
CA ASN A 128 -3.99 -0.88 1.99
C ASN A 128 -4.20 -1.85 0.79
N HIS A 129 -3.32 -2.84 0.64
CA HIS A 129 -3.25 -3.86 -0.41
C HIS A 129 -2.94 -3.34 -1.83
N ALA A 130 -2.37 -2.15 -1.99
CA ALA A 130 -1.68 -1.78 -3.23
C ALA A 130 -0.22 -2.25 -3.18
N ILE A 131 0.25 -2.98 -4.19
CA ILE A 131 1.57 -3.59 -4.20
C ILE A 131 2.68 -2.52 -4.20
N ALA A 132 2.46 -1.36 -4.81
CA ALA A 132 3.40 -0.24 -4.67
C ALA A 132 3.59 0.20 -3.21
N CYS A 133 2.55 0.08 -2.37
CA CYS A 133 2.62 0.37 -0.95
C CYS A 133 3.24 -0.78 -0.13
N ASP A 134 3.09 -2.04 -0.56
CA ASP A 134 3.71 -3.19 0.09
C ASP A 134 5.23 -3.02 0.20
N ALA A 135 5.86 -2.54 -0.88
CA ALA A 135 7.29 -2.26 -0.92
C ALA A 135 7.72 -1.21 0.13
N TRP A 136 6.83 -0.30 0.55
CA TRP A 136 7.17 0.73 1.52
C TRP A 136 7.35 0.18 2.94
N HIS A 137 6.80 -0.99 3.25
CA HIS A 137 7.02 -1.64 4.56
C HIS A 137 8.49 -2.02 4.76
N LEU A 138 9.20 -2.32 3.67
CA LEU A 138 10.61 -2.74 3.69
C LEU A 138 11.55 -1.69 4.28
N ARG A 139 11.16 -0.41 4.28
CA ARG A 139 11.92 0.68 4.94
C ARG A 139 12.11 0.48 6.44
N LEU A 140 11.28 -0.36 7.07
CA LEU A 140 11.33 -0.64 8.51
C LEU A 140 12.40 -1.67 8.87
N TYR A 141 13.02 -2.33 7.88
CA TYR A 141 14.16 -3.20 8.11
C TYR A 141 15.41 -2.35 8.40
N ASP A 142 16.04 -2.59 9.55
CA ASP A 142 17.25 -1.89 9.97
C ASP A 142 18.49 -2.66 9.51
N ARG A 143 19.08 -2.22 8.40
CA ARG A 143 20.29 -2.82 7.81
C ARG A 143 21.54 -2.70 8.69
N THR A 144 21.51 -1.92 9.78
CA THR A 144 22.66 -1.77 10.69
C THR A 144 22.69 -2.82 11.81
N LYS A 145 21.58 -3.52 12.04
CA LYS A 145 21.49 -4.62 13.02
C LYS A 145 21.98 -5.94 12.41
N ASN A 146 22.20 -6.94 13.27
CA ASN A 146 22.57 -8.30 12.85
C ASN A 146 21.68 -8.78 11.69
N ASN A 147 22.32 -9.28 10.63
CA ASN A 147 21.64 -9.85 9.47
C ASN A 147 20.67 -10.97 9.89
N GLY A 148 19.45 -10.92 9.38
CA GLY A 148 18.41 -11.94 9.59
C GLY A 148 17.02 -11.33 9.80
N PRO A 149 16.00 -12.17 10.05
CA PRO A 149 14.61 -11.73 10.16
C PRO A 149 14.38 -10.68 11.26
N GLN A 150 13.74 -9.57 10.91
CA GLN A 150 13.36 -8.48 11.82
C GLN A 150 11.84 -8.33 11.88
N ASN A 151 11.27 -8.43 13.08
CA ASN A 151 9.87 -8.11 13.31
C ASN A 151 9.68 -6.59 13.33
N ILE A 152 8.73 -6.07 12.56
CA ILE A 152 8.49 -4.63 12.43
C ILE A 152 7.50 -4.06 13.45
N GLY A 153 7.02 -4.89 14.38
CA GLY A 153 6.02 -4.53 15.39
C GLY A 153 4.60 -4.59 14.82
N GLU A 154 3.74 -3.75 15.39
CA GLU A 154 2.34 -3.64 14.97
C GLU A 154 2.22 -3.06 13.55
N MET A 155 1.40 -3.71 12.74
CA MET A 155 0.91 -3.24 11.44
C MET A 155 -0.60 -3.37 11.42
N VAL A 156 -1.28 -2.44 10.76
CA VAL A 156 -2.73 -2.52 10.56
C VAL A 156 -3.04 -2.74 9.08
N LEU A 157 -4.00 -3.63 8.79
CA LEU A 157 -4.49 -3.93 7.45
C LEU A 157 -5.89 -3.33 7.23
N SER A 158 -6.19 -3.07 5.95
CA SER A 158 -7.56 -2.77 5.47
C SER A 158 -8.41 -4.01 5.17
N SER A 159 -7.82 -5.20 5.09
CA SER A 159 -8.51 -6.48 4.83
C SER A 159 -7.63 -7.65 5.31
N PRO A 160 -8.20 -8.74 5.84
CA PRO A 160 -7.44 -9.90 6.31
C PRO A 160 -7.21 -10.95 5.20
N ASP A 161 -7.89 -10.84 4.05
CA ASP A 161 -7.65 -11.71 2.90
C ASP A 161 -6.32 -11.30 2.23
N HIS A 162 -5.51 -12.28 1.81
CA HIS A 162 -4.20 -12.04 1.20
C HIS A 162 -4.24 -11.29 -0.15
N ARG A 163 -5.40 -11.27 -0.84
CA ARG A 163 -5.66 -10.45 -2.03
C ARG A 163 -6.34 -9.12 -1.65
N GLY A 164 -6.65 -8.95 -0.37
CA GLY A 164 -7.49 -7.90 0.18
C GLY A 164 -8.93 -7.94 -0.31
N ALA A 165 -9.47 -9.12 -0.66
CA ALA A 165 -10.76 -9.31 -1.36
C ALA A 165 -11.99 -9.25 -0.43
N THR A 166 -11.95 -8.50 0.66
CA THR A 166 -13.08 -8.30 1.58
C THR A 166 -13.53 -6.85 1.61
N GLY A 167 -14.67 -6.56 2.26
CA GLY A 167 -14.99 -5.19 2.65
C GLY A 167 -13.86 -4.59 3.51
N PRO A 168 -13.54 -3.29 3.34
CA PRO A 168 -12.50 -2.62 4.12
C PRO A 168 -12.86 -2.55 5.60
N MET A 169 -11.90 -2.89 6.47
CA MET A 169 -12.02 -2.87 7.94
C MET A 169 -10.62 -2.87 8.57
N LEU A 170 -10.51 -2.50 9.85
CA LEU A 170 -9.24 -2.52 10.60
C LEU A 170 -8.92 -3.90 11.19
N PHE A 171 -7.72 -4.40 10.91
CA PHE A 171 -7.15 -5.61 11.51
C PHE A 171 -5.71 -5.36 11.95
N SER A 172 -5.38 -5.56 13.23
CA SER A 172 -4.00 -5.54 13.71
C SER A 172 -3.32 -6.87 13.43
N ILE A 173 -2.10 -6.80 12.92
CA ILE A 173 -1.20 -7.92 12.68
C ILE A 173 0.23 -7.51 13.04
N THR A 174 1.17 -8.44 12.82
CA THR A 174 2.58 -8.13 12.74
C THR A 174 3.17 -8.74 11.47
N ALA A 175 4.33 -8.26 11.05
CA ALA A 175 5.09 -8.84 9.96
C ALA A 175 6.57 -8.95 10.35
N THR A 176 7.24 -9.89 9.69
CA THR A 176 8.68 -10.08 9.79
C THR A 176 9.27 -9.90 8.40
N ILE A 177 10.34 -9.12 8.31
CA ILE A 177 11.05 -8.83 7.07
C ILE A 177 12.43 -9.47 7.18
N ASP A 178 12.85 -10.16 6.12
CA ASP A 178 14.18 -10.73 6.01
C ASP A 178 14.91 -10.12 4.82
N PHE A 179 16.23 -9.96 4.96
CA PHE A 179 17.08 -9.41 3.93
C PHE A 179 18.00 -10.52 3.40
N LEU A 180 17.70 -11.00 2.19
CA LEU A 180 18.35 -12.17 1.61
C LEU A 180 19.66 -11.84 0.87
N GLY A 181 19.99 -10.55 0.73
CA GLY A 181 21.16 -10.07 0.01
C GLY A 181 20.80 -9.10 -1.10
N GLU A 182 21.82 -8.47 -1.67
CA GLU A 182 21.68 -7.56 -2.81
C GLU A 182 21.74 -8.37 -4.11
N GLU A 183 20.89 -8.03 -5.07
CA GLU A 183 20.91 -8.63 -6.40
C GLU A 183 20.57 -7.64 -7.51
N THR A 184 21.14 -7.84 -8.69
CA THR A 184 20.78 -7.08 -9.89
C THR A 184 19.60 -7.77 -10.58
N ILE A 185 18.43 -7.15 -10.56
CA ILE A 185 17.20 -7.71 -11.14
C ILE A 185 16.85 -6.98 -12.43
N THR A 186 16.52 -7.73 -13.48
CA THR A 186 15.96 -7.19 -14.71
C THR A 186 14.48 -7.53 -14.83
N VAL A 187 13.65 -6.49 -14.95
CA VAL A 187 12.20 -6.57 -15.17
C VAL A 187 11.82 -5.77 -16.43
N LYS A 188 10.54 -5.79 -16.82
CA LYS A 188 10.05 -4.99 -17.97
C LYS A 188 10.33 -3.49 -17.86
N ALA A 189 10.45 -2.97 -16.64
CA ALA A 189 10.74 -1.56 -16.37
C ALA A 189 12.23 -1.20 -16.48
N GLY A 190 13.13 -2.19 -16.64
CA GLY A 190 14.57 -1.99 -16.69
C GLY A 190 15.34 -2.91 -15.76
N THR A 191 16.61 -2.58 -15.55
CA THR A 191 17.52 -3.28 -14.64
C THR A 191 17.76 -2.42 -13.40
N PHE A 192 17.66 -3.02 -12.22
CA PHE A 192 17.74 -2.35 -10.93
C PHE A 192 18.66 -3.12 -9.98
N GLU A 193 19.39 -2.39 -9.14
CA GLU A 193 20.00 -2.96 -7.95
C GLU A 193 18.91 -3.09 -6.88
N ALA A 194 18.51 -4.32 -6.57
CA ALA A 194 17.64 -4.62 -5.45
C ALA A 194 18.51 -4.65 -4.18
N LEU A 195 18.24 -3.69 -3.29
CA LEU A 195 19.00 -3.38 -2.08
C LEU A 195 18.28 -3.82 -0.79
#